data_AF-A0A6G7K8A7-F1
#
_entry.id   AF-A0A6G7K8A7-F1
#
_cell.length_a   1.000
_cell.length_b   1.000
_cell.length_c   1.000
_cell.angle_alpha   90.00
_cell.angle_beta   90.00
_cell.angle_gamma   90.00
#
_symmetry.space_group_name_H-M   'P 1'
#
loop_
_entity.id
_entity.type
_entity.pdbx_description
1 polymer ?
#
loop_
_entity_poly.entity_id
_entity_poly.type
_entity_poly.pdbx_seq_one_letter_code
_entity_poly.pdbx_strand_id
1 'polypeptide(L)'
;MPIANAWVFTETKFKAEEFLNNTGNMFRLVSQRPYVSKKDPNEKGVTLTLQITKDDTDYGVDKKTGFKRDNNILNTFDVTALNNKERIDIQKGDYLRLLDFLPEKSFVIGFDLILRFKDVEKINVKKQ
;
A
#
# COMPACT_ATOMS: atom_id res chain seq x y z
N MET A 1 21.06 -23.29 -16.90
CA MET A 1 21.17 -21.89 -17.36
C MET A 1 19.78 -21.32 -17.50
N PRO A 2 19.47 -20.15 -16.92
CA PRO A 2 18.24 -19.44 -17.28
C PRO A 2 18.29 -19.03 -18.75
N ILE A 3 17.13 -18.86 -19.37
CA ILE A 3 16.99 -18.38 -20.75
C ILE A 3 17.53 -16.95 -20.90
N ALA A 4 18.06 -16.62 -22.08
CA ALA A 4 18.40 -15.25 -22.41
C ALA A 4 17.15 -14.36 -22.32
N ASN A 5 17.30 -13.13 -21.79
CA ASN A 5 16.21 -12.16 -21.62
C ASN A 5 15.03 -12.64 -20.75
N ALA A 6 15.30 -13.46 -19.72
CA ALA A 6 14.28 -13.95 -18.78
C ALA A 6 13.39 -12.85 -18.17
N TRP A 7 13.91 -11.62 -18.03
CA TRP A 7 13.18 -10.46 -17.53
C TRP A 7 11.90 -10.13 -18.33
N VAL A 8 11.83 -10.49 -19.62
CA VAL A 8 10.63 -10.33 -20.47
C VAL A 8 9.50 -11.28 -20.06
N PHE A 9 9.86 -12.41 -19.45
CA PHE A 9 8.93 -13.48 -19.06
C PHE A 9 8.66 -13.50 -17.55
N THR A 10 9.16 -12.51 -16.80
CA THR A 10 9.01 -12.43 -15.35
C THR A 10 8.25 -11.18 -14.94
N GLU A 11 7.37 -11.33 -13.95
CA GLU A 11 6.58 -10.23 -13.39
C GLU A 11 6.92 -10.06 -11.91
N THR A 12 7.18 -8.82 -11.47
CA THR A 12 7.34 -8.50 -10.06
C THR A 12 5.98 -8.14 -9.47
N LYS A 13 5.54 -8.87 -8.45
CA LYS A 13 4.24 -8.66 -7.80
C LYS A 13 4.42 -8.17 -6.37
N PHE A 14 3.55 -7.25 -5.97
CA PHE A 14 3.42 -6.84 -4.58
C PHE A 14 2.71 -7.93 -3.78
N LYS A 15 3.32 -8.38 -2.68
CA LYS A 15 2.74 -9.38 -1.79
C LYS A 15 1.74 -8.75 -0.82
N ALA A 16 0.59 -8.32 -1.34
CA ALA A 16 -0.39 -7.56 -0.58
C ALA A 16 -0.87 -8.28 0.69
N GLU A 17 -1.20 -9.57 0.61
CA GLU A 17 -1.68 -10.33 1.77
C GLU A 17 -0.64 -10.37 2.90
N GLU A 18 0.61 -10.70 2.58
CA GLU A 18 1.72 -10.70 3.54
C GLU A 18 1.91 -9.31 4.15
N PHE A 19 1.90 -8.26 3.33
CA PHE A 19 2.01 -6.89 3.78
C PHE A 19 0.86 -6.48 4.72
N LEU A 20 -0.39 -6.76 4.35
CA LEU A 20 -1.56 -6.41 5.16
C LEU A 20 -1.57 -7.18 6.49
N ASN A 21 -1.18 -8.46 6.48
CA ASN A 21 -1.09 -9.26 7.70
C ASN A 21 -0.02 -8.72 8.65
N ASN A 22 1.19 -8.46 8.15
CA ASN A 22 2.31 -7.99 8.99
C ASN A 22 2.11 -6.55 9.50
N THR A 23 1.38 -5.73 8.76
CA THR A 23 1.03 -4.36 9.18
C THR A 23 -0.27 -4.29 9.99
N GLY A 24 -0.96 -5.43 10.18
CA GLY A 24 -2.26 -5.50 10.84
C GLY A 24 -3.39 -4.81 10.08
N ASN A 25 -3.17 -4.46 8.79
CA ASN A 25 -4.09 -3.70 7.93
C ASN A 25 -4.68 -2.46 8.64
N MET A 26 -3.87 -1.77 9.43
CA MET A 26 -4.27 -0.60 10.19
C MET A 26 -3.29 0.53 9.92
N PHE A 27 -3.77 1.53 9.19
CA PHE A 27 -2.94 2.64 8.73
C PHE A 27 -3.54 3.96 9.16
N ARG A 28 -2.67 4.95 9.40
CA ARG A 28 -3.10 6.29 9.74
C ARG A 28 -3.18 7.15 8.48
N LEU A 29 -4.31 7.81 8.27
CA LEU A 29 -4.49 8.70 7.12
C LEU A 29 -3.63 9.96 7.27
N VAL A 30 -2.74 10.22 6.31
CA VAL A 30 -1.89 11.42 6.28
C VAL A 30 -2.46 12.48 5.35
N SER A 31 -2.90 12.08 4.16
CA SER A 31 -3.54 12.97 3.19
C SER A 31 -4.43 12.19 2.24
N GLN A 32 -5.35 12.87 1.57
CA GLN A 32 -6.17 12.30 0.50
C GLN A 32 -6.35 13.31 -0.64
N ARG A 33 -6.44 12.81 -1.88
CA ARG A 33 -6.74 13.60 -3.07
C ARG A 33 -7.62 12.82 -4.05
N PRO A 34 -8.51 13.47 -4.79
CA PRO A 34 -9.26 12.82 -5.86
C PRO A 34 -8.31 12.18 -6.88
N TYR A 35 -8.72 11.04 -7.42
CA TYR A 35 -8.02 10.33 -8.47
C TYR A 35 -8.96 10.03 -9.63
N VAL A 36 -8.49 10.29 -10.85
CA VAL A 36 -9.12 9.85 -12.09
C VAL A 36 -8.01 9.27 -12.96
N SER A 37 -8.20 8.05 -13.47
CA SER A 37 -7.25 7.41 -14.37
C SER A 37 -7.16 8.18 -15.68
N LYS A 38 -5.93 8.35 -16.18
CA LYS A 38 -5.68 8.97 -17.49
C LYS A 38 -6.07 8.07 -18.66
N LYS A 39 -6.17 6.75 -18.43
CA LYS A 39 -6.45 5.75 -19.46
C LYS A 39 -7.95 5.43 -19.54
N ASP A 40 -8.64 5.42 -18.40
CA ASP A 40 -10.07 5.15 -18.32
C ASP A 40 -10.74 6.14 -17.33
N PRO A 41 -11.50 7.14 -17.82
CA PRO A 41 -12.17 8.10 -16.95
C PRO A 41 -13.17 7.48 -15.95
N ASN A 42 -13.63 6.25 -16.17
CA ASN A 42 -14.52 5.54 -15.24
C ASN A 42 -13.76 4.97 -14.03
N GLU A 43 -12.45 4.79 -14.14
CA GLU A 43 -11.60 4.42 -13.03
C GLU A 43 -11.24 5.65 -12.20
N LYS A 44 -12.19 6.06 -11.37
CA LYS A 44 -12.04 7.17 -10.43
C LYS A 44 -12.20 6.73 -8.98
N GLY A 45 -11.67 7.54 -8.08
CA GLY A 45 -11.64 7.25 -6.67
C GLY A 45 -10.77 8.25 -5.91
N VAL A 46 -10.08 7.77 -4.88
CA VAL A 46 -9.29 8.62 -3.98
C VAL A 46 -7.91 8.02 -3.78
N THR A 47 -6.86 8.81 -4.01
CA THR A 47 -5.50 8.48 -3.60
C THR A 47 -5.28 8.91 -2.16
N LEU A 48 -4.78 7.99 -1.35
CA LEU A 48 -4.52 8.17 0.07
C LEU A 48 -3.03 8.03 0.32
N THR A 49 -2.46 8.97 1.05
CA THR A 49 -1.15 8.79 1.69
C THR A 49 -1.40 8.26 3.08
N LEU A 50 -0.84 7.10 3.38
CA LEU A 50 -1.05 6.36 4.61
C LEU A 50 0.28 6.19 5.34
N GLN A 51 0.24 6.25 6.67
CA GLN A 51 1.38 5.95 7.52
C GLN A 51 1.22 4.55 8.12
N ILE A 52 2.30 3.77 8.10
CA ILE A 52 2.39 2.47 8.73
C ILE A 52 2.51 2.65 10.24
N THR A 53 1.60 2.02 10.98
CA THR A 53 1.50 2.17 12.45
C THR A 53 1.98 0.93 13.20
N LYS A 54 2.07 -0.19 12.49
CA LYS A 54 2.56 -1.47 12.96
C LYS A 54 3.27 -2.17 11.80
N ASP A 55 4.35 -2.87 12.10
CA ASP A 55 5.07 -3.70 11.13
C ASP A 55 5.81 -4.82 11.88
N ASP A 56 5.26 -6.03 11.81
CA ASP A 56 5.82 -7.23 12.43
C ASP A 56 6.77 -7.99 11.48
N THR A 57 7.11 -7.43 10.32
CA THR A 57 7.95 -8.11 9.33
C THR A 57 9.39 -8.24 9.83
N ASP A 58 9.99 -9.43 9.69
CA ASP A 58 11.42 -9.62 9.92
C ASP A 58 12.22 -9.31 8.64
N TYR A 59 12.84 -8.13 8.62
CA TYR A 59 13.72 -7.70 7.54
C TYR A 59 15.14 -8.29 7.64
N GLY A 60 15.43 -9.03 8.71
CA GLY A 60 16.73 -9.63 8.97
C GLY A 60 17.79 -8.61 9.41
N VAL A 61 19.04 -9.03 9.32
CA VAL A 61 20.23 -8.28 9.75
C VAL A 61 21.00 -7.78 8.54
N ASP A 62 21.44 -6.52 8.58
CA ASP A 62 22.33 -5.99 7.57
C ASP A 62 23.71 -6.65 7.67
N LYS A 63 24.14 -7.32 6.60
CA LYS A 63 25.39 -8.09 6.58
C LYS A 63 26.65 -7.24 6.70
N LYS A 64 26.59 -5.94 6.42
CA LYS A 64 27.75 -5.03 6.49
C LYS A 64 27.90 -4.45 7.89
N THR A 65 26.79 -4.07 8.52
CA THR A 65 26.82 -3.38 9.82
C THR A 65 26.59 -4.32 11.01
N GLY A 66 25.97 -5.49 10.78
CA GLY A 66 25.57 -6.42 11.82
C GLY A 66 24.33 -6.00 12.61
N PHE A 67 23.71 -4.87 12.28
CA PHE A 67 22.50 -4.38 12.94
C PHE A 67 21.23 -4.95 12.31
N LYS A 68 20.18 -5.10 13.13
CA LYS A 68 18.83 -5.41 12.64
C LYS A 68 18.38 -4.29 11.71
N ARG A 69 17.76 -4.64 10.58
CA ARG A 69 17.19 -3.64 9.68
C ARG A 69 15.99 -2.95 10.31
N ASP A 70 15.85 -1.66 10.02
CA ASP A 70 14.70 -0.87 10.43
C ASP A 70 13.41 -1.45 9.84
N ASN A 71 12.32 -1.36 10.60
CA ASN A 71 10.98 -1.66 10.09
C ASN A 71 10.39 -0.43 9.40
N ASN A 72 9.17 -0.55 8.88
CA ASN A 72 8.51 0.55 8.17
C ASN A 72 7.58 1.38 9.04
N ILE A 73 7.62 1.24 10.37
CA ILE A 73 6.77 2.07 11.25
C ILE A 73 7.14 3.53 11.03
N LEU A 74 6.13 4.41 10.98
CA LEU A 74 6.22 5.84 10.64
C LEU A 74 6.44 6.16 9.16
N ASN A 75 6.89 5.20 8.34
CA ASN A 75 6.98 5.40 6.90
C ASN A 75 5.60 5.59 6.28
N THR A 76 5.57 6.34 5.18
CA THR A 76 4.35 6.60 4.42
C THR A 76 4.38 5.93 3.06
N PHE A 77 3.21 5.52 2.58
CA PHE A 77 3.02 4.97 1.24
C PHE A 77 1.71 5.47 0.65
N ASP A 78 1.63 5.47 -0.67
CA ASP A 78 0.44 5.87 -1.41
C ASP A 78 -0.34 4.65 -1.89
N VAL A 79 -1.66 4.71 -1.74
CA VAL A 79 -2.61 3.77 -2.34
C VAL A 79 -3.72 4.53 -3.03
N THR A 80 -4.45 3.88 -3.92
CA THR A 80 -5.70 4.43 -4.46
C THR A 80 -6.85 3.47 -4.25
N ALA A 81 -7.91 3.96 -3.63
CA ALA A 81 -9.19 3.30 -3.54
C ALA A 81 -10.02 3.64 -4.79
N LEU A 82 -10.33 2.65 -5.63
CA LEU A 82 -11.15 2.81 -6.84
C LEU A 82 -12.64 2.64 -6.52
N ASN A 83 -13.15 3.52 -5.67
CA ASN A 83 -14.49 3.44 -5.07
C ASN A 83 -15.48 4.45 -5.68
N ASN A 84 -15.14 5.10 -6.80
CA ASN A 84 -15.97 6.08 -7.48
C ASN A 84 -16.27 7.36 -6.67
N LYS A 85 -15.56 7.61 -5.57
CA LYS A 85 -15.70 8.80 -4.70
C LYS A 85 -14.61 9.81 -5.00
N GLU A 86 -14.89 11.10 -4.83
CA GLU A 86 -13.86 12.16 -4.90
C GLU A 86 -13.13 12.35 -3.55
N ARG A 87 -13.78 11.95 -2.47
CA ARG A 87 -13.28 12.05 -1.09
C ARG A 87 -13.86 10.92 -0.25
N ILE A 88 -13.08 10.43 0.71
CA ILE A 88 -13.58 9.53 1.76
C ILE A 88 -13.88 10.33 3.03
N ASP A 89 -14.92 9.90 3.77
CA ASP A 89 -15.30 10.49 5.06
C ASP A 89 -14.41 9.99 6.21
N ILE A 90 -13.11 10.21 6.05
CA ILE A 90 -12.06 9.87 7.02
C ILE A 90 -11.14 11.09 7.15
N GLN A 91 -10.87 11.52 8.39
CA GLN A 91 -10.08 12.72 8.64
C GLN A 91 -8.59 12.40 8.75
N LYS A 92 -7.75 13.39 8.47
CA LYS A 92 -6.30 13.26 8.68
C LYS A 92 -6.04 12.88 10.14
N GLY A 93 -5.23 11.84 10.32
CA GLY A 93 -4.89 11.30 11.63
C GLY A 93 -5.80 10.18 12.12
N ASP A 94 -6.96 9.96 11.50
CA ASP A 94 -7.79 8.78 11.74
C ASP A 94 -7.12 7.51 11.23
N TYR A 95 -7.57 6.37 11.74
CA TYR A 95 -7.13 5.05 11.30
C TYR A 95 -8.11 4.46 10.30
N LEU A 96 -7.57 3.70 9.35
CA LEU A 96 -8.34 2.99 8.35
C LEU A 96 -7.70 1.66 7.98
N ARG A 97 -8.49 0.79 7.36
CA ARG A 97 -8.04 -0.44 6.71
C ARG A 97 -8.32 -0.41 5.21
N LEU A 98 -7.52 -1.15 4.47
CA LEU A 98 -7.65 -1.35 3.03
C LEU A 98 -8.52 -2.57 2.74
N LEU A 99 -9.43 -2.45 1.78
CA LEU A 99 -10.38 -3.50 1.40
C LEU A 99 -10.15 -3.95 -0.05
N ASP A 100 -10.14 -5.27 -0.25
CA ASP A 100 -10.04 -5.95 -1.55
C ASP A 100 -8.92 -5.38 -2.44
N PHE A 101 -7.69 -5.89 -2.24
CA PHE A 101 -6.56 -5.57 -3.12
C PHE A 101 -6.87 -5.96 -4.57
N LEU A 102 -6.55 -5.08 -5.51
CA LEU A 102 -6.78 -5.26 -6.95
C LEU A 102 -5.45 -5.57 -7.64
N PRO A 103 -5.01 -6.84 -7.70
CA PRO A 103 -3.70 -7.21 -8.26
C PRO A 103 -3.57 -6.83 -9.73
N GLU A 104 -4.65 -6.93 -10.51
CA GLU A 104 -4.68 -6.64 -11.94
C GLU A 104 -4.54 -5.14 -12.27
N LYS A 105 -4.76 -4.27 -11.28
CA LYS A 105 -4.60 -2.81 -11.40
C LYS A 105 -3.42 -2.28 -10.58
N SER A 106 -2.67 -3.15 -9.94
CA SER A 106 -1.54 -2.80 -9.09
C SER A 106 -0.23 -3.21 -9.76
N PHE A 107 0.78 -2.35 -9.67
CA PHE A 107 2.04 -2.52 -10.40
C PHE A 107 3.23 -2.24 -9.51
N VAL A 108 4.29 -3.02 -9.71
CA VAL A 108 5.63 -2.75 -9.17
C VAL A 108 6.53 -2.39 -10.34
N ILE A 109 6.94 -1.13 -10.43
CA ILE A 109 7.79 -0.61 -11.52
C ILE A 109 9.07 -0.07 -10.89
N GLY A 110 10.14 -0.86 -10.94
CA GLY A 110 11.37 -0.55 -10.22
C GLY A 110 11.11 -0.50 -8.71
N PHE A 111 11.23 0.68 -8.11
CA PHE A 111 10.93 0.93 -6.69
C PHE A 111 9.57 1.59 -6.46
N ASP A 112 8.87 1.96 -7.53
CA ASP A 112 7.56 2.59 -7.44
C ASP A 112 6.45 1.54 -7.27
N LEU A 113 5.63 1.75 -6.24
CA LEU A 113 4.47 0.92 -5.94
C LEU A 113 3.20 1.67 -6.35
N ILE A 114 2.49 1.13 -7.34
CA ILE A 114 1.14 1.59 -7.69
C ILE A 114 0.18 0.57 -7.10
N LEU A 115 -0.38 0.88 -5.94
CA LEU A 115 -1.26 -0.05 -5.22
C LEU A 115 -2.72 0.40 -5.32
N ARG A 116 -3.58 -0.50 -5.78
CA ARG A 116 -5.01 -0.26 -5.96
C ARG A 116 -5.83 -1.19 -5.08
N PHE A 117 -6.86 -0.62 -4.47
CA PHE A 117 -7.81 -1.31 -3.60
C PHE A 117 -9.22 -0.93 -4.03
N LYS A 118 -10.20 -1.77 -3.73
CA LYS A 118 -11.60 -1.49 -4.07
C LYS A 118 -12.17 -0.36 -3.22
N ASP A 119 -11.94 -0.39 -1.91
CA ASP A 119 -12.36 0.67 -0.99
C ASP A 119 -11.47 0.69 0.27
N VAL A 120 -11.80 1.58 1.20
CA VAL A 120 -11.22 1.65 2.53
C VAL A 120 -12.31 1.83 3.57
N GLU A 121 -12.01 1.47 4.82
CA GLU A 121 -12.93 1.61 5.93
C GLU A 121 -12.24 2.20 7.15
N LYS A 122 -12.93 3.12 7.84
CA LYS A 122 -12.44 3.73 9.09
C LYS A 122 -12.40 2.69 10.20
N ILE A 123 -11.30 2.67 10.96
CA ILE A 123 -11.16 1.86 12.17
C ILE A 123 -11.33 2.77 13.38
N ASN A 124 -12.25 2.38 14.28
CA ASN A 124 -12.38 3.01 15.59
C ASN A 124 -11.39 2.40 16.57
N VAL A 125 -10.20 2.99 16.66
CA VAL A 125 -9.22 2.61 17.69
C VAL A 125 -9.66 3.26 19.00
N LYS A 126 -10.08 2.46 19.99
CA LYS A 126 -10.28 2.97 21.35
C LYS A 126 -8.92 3.45 21.85
N LYS A 127 -8.78 4.75 22.16
CA LYS A 127 -7.62 5.24 22.91
C LYS A 127 -7.62 4.50 24.26
N GLN A 128 -6.58 3.70 24.50
CA GLN A 128 -6.26 3.22 25.84
C GLN A 128 -5.73 4.37 26.68
#